data_AF-A0A601N6W4-F1
#
_entry.id   AF-A0A601N6W4-F1
#
_cell.length_a   1.000
_cell.length_b   1.000
_cell.length_c   1.000
_cell.angle_alpha   90.00
_cell.angle_beta   90.00
_cell.angle_gamma   90.00
#
_symmetry.space_group_name_H-M   'P 1'
#
loop_
_entity.id
_entity.type
_entity.pdbx_description
1 polymer ?
#
loop_
_entity_poly.entity_id
_entity_poly.type
_entity_poly.pdbx_seq_one_letter_code
_entity_poly.pdbx_strand_id
1 'polypeptide(L)' 'MNLCPDERLLFVRMISAMLRRSGGDAGAVMFEAYRHIVSDTNQARRSYMLDLLESVRHDYVHGGYT' A
#
# COMPACT_ATOMS: atom_id res chain seq x y z
N MET A 1 -4.47 -10.22 -10.79
CA MET A 1 -5.81 -9.90 -10.27
C MET A 1 -5.92 -8.38 -10.32
N ASN A 2 -6.71 -7.83 -11.23
CA ASN A 2 -6.93 -6.38 -11.28
C ASN A 2 -8.16 -6.08 -10.43
N LEU A 3 -7.96 -5.52 -9.23
CA LEU A 3 -9.05 -5.00 -8.42
C LEU A 3 -9.75 -3.87 -9.18
N CYS A 4 -11.08 -3.77 -9.06
CA CYS A 4 -11.78 -2.60 -9.57
C CYS A 4 -11.37 -1.35 -8.76
N PRO A 5 -11.59 -0.12 -9.28
CA PRO A 5 -11.16 1.10 -8.59
C PRO A 5 -11.67 1.23 -7.15
N ASP A 6 -12.92 0.82 -6.90
CA ASP A 6 -13.54 0.89 -5.57
C ASP A 6 -12.94 -0.12 -4.59
N GLU A 7 -12.71 -1.36 -5.05
CA GLU A 7 -12.03 -2.39 -4.26
C GLU A 7 -10.61 -1.94 -3.91
N ARG A 8 -9.88 -1.39 -4.89
CA ARG A 8 -8.53 -0.87 -4.67
C ARG A 8 -8.53 0.26 -3.63
N LEU A 9 -9.48 1.19 -3.71
CA LEU A 9 -9.62 2.26 -2.72
C LEU A 9 -9.94 1.72 -1.32
N LEU A 10 -10.85 0.75 -1.23
CA LEU A 10 -11.18 0.09 0.03
C LEU A 10 -9.95 -0.59 0.65
N PHE A 11 -9.17 -1.32 -0.15
CA PHE A 11 -7.92 -1.93 0.31
C PHE A 11 -6.91 -0.90 0.81
N VAL A 12 -6.70 0.20 0.06
CA VAL A 12 -5.82 1.29 0.46
C VAL A 12 -6.22 1.85 1.82
N ARG A 13 -7.49 2.24 1.98
CA ARG A 13 -8.02 2.80 3.23
C ARG A 13 -7.90 1.82 4.38
N MET A 14 -8.20 0.54 4.15
CA MET A 14 -8.10 -0.50 5.17
C MET A 14 -6.65 -0.69 5.65
N ILE A 15 -5.69 -0.80 4.73
CA ILE A 15 -4.28 -0.98 5.08
C ILE A 15 -3.75 0.25 5.81
N SER A 16 -4.02 1.45 5.31
CA SER A 16 -3.62 2.69 5.99
C SER A 16 -4.20 2.79 7.40
N ALA A 17 -5.48 2.46 7.59
CA ALA A 17 -6.10 2.45 8.91
C ALA A 17 -5.47 1.41 9.85
N MET A 18 -5.14 0.21 9.35
CA MET A 18 -4.42 -0.80 10.13
C MET A 18 -3.03 -0.30 10.55
N LEU A 19 -2.28 0.32 9.64
CA LEU A 19 -0.96 0.90 9.95
C LEU A 19 -1.07 1.99 11.01
N ARG A 20 -2.07 2.89 10.92
CA ARG A 20 -2.25 3.96 11.92
C ARG A 20 -2.61 3.40 13.29
N ARG A 21 -3.37 2.30 13.33
CA ARG A 21 -3.84 1.67 14.57
C ARG A 21 -2.85 0.72 15.20
N SER A 22 -1.87 0.20 14.46
CA SER A 22 -0.94 -0.81 14.98
C SER A 22 0.00 -0.27 16.04
N GLY A 23 0.24 1.06 16.07
CA GLY A 23 1.20 1.70 16.97
C GLY A 23 2.66 1.30 16.72
N GLY A 24 2.93 0.51 15.68
CA GLY A 24 4.27 0.08 15.29
C GLY A 24 4.92 1.04 14.29
N ASP A 25 6.17 0.73 13.92
CA ASP A 25 6.89 1.49 12.89
C ASP A 25 6.32 1.20 11.49
N ALA A 26 5.36 2.01 11.07
CA ALA A 26 4.76 1.93 9.75
C ALA A 26 5.81 2.13 8.63
N GLY A 27 6.87 2.91 8.87
CA GLY A 27 7.97 3.11 7.92
C GLY A 27 8.72 1.80 7.65
N ALA A 28 9.06 1.07 8.70
CA ALA A 28 9.72 -0.23 8.59
C ALA A 28 8.84 -1.25 7.86
N VAL A 29 7.54 -1.30 8.16
CA VAL A 29 6.58 -2.19 7.46
C VAL A 29 6.50 -1.86 5.97
N MET A 30 6.40 -0.57 5.63
CA MET A 30 6.34 -0.11 4.24
C MET A 30 7.65 -0.39 3.49
N PHE A 31 8.80 -0.24 4.16
CA PHE A 31 10.11 -0.55 3.60
C PHE A 31 10.28 -2.05 3.29
N GLU A 32 9.86 -2.93 4.20
CA GLU A 32 9.87 -4.38 3.95
C GLU A 32 8.94 -4.77 2.80
N ALA A 33 7.74 -4.19 2.73
CA ALA A 33 6.83 -4.40 1.61
C ALA A 33 7.47 -3.96 0.27
N TYR A 34 8.11 -2.80 0.24
CA TYR A 34 8.85 -2.32 -0.94
C TYR A 34 9.95 -3.31 -1.36
N ARG A 35 10.77 -3.77 -0.41
CA ARG A 35 11.85 -4.74 -0.67
C ARG A 35 11.33 -6.03 -1.29
N HIS A 36 10.23 -6.55 -0.77
CA HIS A 36 9.55 -7.72 -1.32
C HIS A 36 9.02 -7.48 -2.74
N ILE A 37 8.36 -6.35 -2.99
CA ILE A 37 7.80 -6.02 -4.30
C ILE A 37 8.89 -5.83 -5.36
N VAL A 38 9.98 -5.14 -5.03
CA VAL A 38 11.08 -4.89 -5.98
C VAL A 38 11.76 -6.19 -6.40
N SER A 39 11.86 -7.16 -5.48
CA SER A 39 12.40 -8.49 -5.76
C SER A 39 11.54 -9.35 -6.69
N ASP A 40 10.32 -8.91 -7.00
CA ASP A 40 9.42 -9.61 -7.91
C ASP A 40 9.94 -9.60 -9.36
N THR A 41 10.02 -10.77 -9.96
CA THR A 41 10.49 -10.95 -11.34
C THR A 41 9.43 -10.60 -12.38
N ASN A 42 8.15 -10.56 -12.00
CA ASN A 42 7.07 -10.19 -12.90
C ASN A 42 6.89 -8.66 -12.91
N GLN A 43 7.28 -8.02 -14.02
CA GLN A 43 7.25 -6.56 -14.16
C GLN A 43 5.85 -5.97 -13.97
N ALA A 44 4.81 -6.59 -14.53
CA ALA A 44 3.44 -6.08 -14.45
C ALA A 44 2.92 -6.15 -13.01
N ARG A 45 3.17 -7.27 -12.32
CA ARG A 45 2.81 -7.43 -10.90
C ARG A 45 3.58 -6.45 -10.01
N ARG A 46 4.89 -6.31 -10.24
CA ARG A 46 5.73 -5.35 -9.52
C ARG A 46 5.22 -3.93 -9.67
N SER A 47 4.95 -3.48 -10.89
CA SER A 47 4.42 -2.13 -11.15
C SER A 47 3.09 -1.91 -10.42
N TYR A 48 2.16 -2.86 -10.52
CA TYR A 48 0.87 -2.78 -9.87
C TYR A 48 0.97 -2.70 -8.34
N MET A 49 1.84 -3.52 -7.73
CA MET A 49 2.03 -3.53 -6.29
C MET A 49 2.74 -2.27 -5.78
N LEU A 50 3.68 -1.69 -6.55
CA LEU A 50 4.30 -0.41 -6.22
C LEU A 50 3.28 0.73 -6.23
N ASP A 51 2.41 0.80 -7.24
CA ASP A 51 1.35 1.80 -7.30
C ASP A 51 0.37 1.68 -6.12
N LEU A 52 0.06 0.44 -5.72
CA LEU A 52 -0.77 0.18 -4.55
C LEU A 52 -0.08 0.64 -3.26
N LEU A 53 1.20 0.28 -3.07
CA LEU A 53 1.98 0.68 -1.90
C LEU A 53 2.11 2.20 -1.79
N GLU A 54 2.32 2.88 -2.92
CA GLU A 54 2.38 4.34 -2.97
C GLU A 54 1.03 4.98 -2.61
N SER A 55 -0.08 4.38 -3.04
CA SER A 55 -1.42 4.85 -2.65
C SER A 55 -1.69 4.67 -1.16
N VAL A 56 -1.25 3.55 -0.56
CA VAL A 56 -1.28 3.34 0.90
C VAL A 56 -0.42 4.38 1.61
N ARG A 57 0.79 4.63 1.13
CA ARG A 57 1.69 5.66 1.71
C ARG A 57 1.04 7.03 1.69
N HIS A 58 0.48 7.41 0.55
CA HIS A 58 -0.18 8.69 0.37
C HIS A 58 -1.40 8.83 1.28
N ASP A 59 -2.28 7.82 1.32
CA ASP A 59 -3.44 7.83 2.22
C ASP A 59 -2.99 7.87 3.68
N TYR A 60 -2.07 6.99 4.10
CA TYR A 60 -1.53 6.92 5.46
C TYR A 60 -1.09 8.29 5.99
N VAL A 61 -0.26 9.00 5.22
CA VAL A 61 0.30 10.32 5.58
C VAL A 61 -0.75 11.42 5.60
N HIS A 62 -1.66 11.45 4.62
CA HIS A 62 -2.59 12.56 4.44
C HIS A 62 -3.99 12.32 5.02
N GLY A 63 -4.23 11.16 5.66
CA GLY A 63 -5.51 10.83 6.32
C GLY A 63 -6.63 10.40 5.37
N GLY A 64 -6.37 10.28 4.06
CA GLY A 64 -7.39 10.16 3.03
C GLY A 64 -8.11 11.50 2.78
N TYR A 65 -8.62 11.73 1.58
CA TYR A 65 -9.53 12.87 1.34
C TYR A 65 -10.73 12.71 2.28
N THR A 66 -10.83 13.58 3.29
CA THR A 66 -12.03 13.79 4.10
C THR A 66 -13.18 14.27 3.22
#